data_AF-Q4SGA2-F1
#
_entry.id   AF-Q4SGA2-F1
#
_cell.length_a   1.000
_cell.length_b   1.000
_cell.length_c   1.000
_cell.angle_alpha   90.00
_cell.angle_beta   90.00
_cell.angle_gamma   90.00
#
_symmetry.space_group_name_H-M   'P 1'
#
loop_
_entity.id
_entity.type
_entity.pdbx_description
1 polymer ?
#
loop_
_entity_poly.entity_id
_entity_poly.type
_entity_poly.pdbx_seq_one_letter_code
_entity_poly.pdbx_strand_id
1 'polypeptide(L)'
;PGGLVQTDSPNLLCSSLPKHWRCNKTLPQPFTVFALGNDVPDGVLVTVMAGNEENSSAELRNATATMKQGFAHFNDLRFVGRSGRGKSFTISINVLTSPPQIATLQRAIKVTVDGQRQPRR
;
A
#
# COMPACT_ATOMS: atom_id res chain seq x y z
N PRO A 1 -12.75 -9.57 3.04
CA PRO A 1 -11.62 -9.56 3.99
C PRO A 1 -11.03 -8.14 4.11
N GLY A 2 -11.48 -7.39 5.12
CA GLY A 2 -10.91 -6.09 5.50
C GLY A 2 -10.32 -6.25 6.89
N GLY A 3 -9.00 -6.40 6.97
CA GLY A 3 -8.28 -6.61 8.21
C GLY A 3 -6.89 -5.99 8.16
N LEU A 4 -6.14 -6.12 9.25
CA LEU A 4 -4.74 -5.72 9.31
C LEU A 4 -3.84 -6.87 8.85
N VAL A 5 -2.72 -6.52 8.23
CA VAL A 5 -1.71 -7.46 7.74
C VAL A 5 -0.36 -7.03 8.30
N GLN A 6 0.42 -8.01 8.76
CA GLN A 6 1.81 -7.79 9.14
C GLN A 6 2.67 -7.48 7.92
N THR A 7 3.53 -6.49 8.07
CA THR A 7 4.63 -6.26 7.13
C THR A 7 5.82 -7.15 7.48
N ASP A 8 6.93 -7.03 6.75
CA ASP A 8 8.21 -7.63 7.16
C ASP A 8 8.86 -6.94 8.38
N SER A 9 8.38 -5.75 8.76
CA SER A 9 8.77 -5.06 9.98
C SER A 9 7.90 -5.50 11.16
N PRO A 10 8.51 -5.84 12.32
CA PRO A 10 7.76 -6.23 13.50
C PRO A 10 6.94 -5.07 14.11
N ASN A 11 7.25 -3.83 13.76
CA ASN A 11 6.66 -2.64 14.36
C ASN A 11 5.56 -2.00 13.49
N LEU A 12 5.36 -2.47 12.26
CA LEU A 12 4.43 -1.87 11.31
C LEU A 12 3.39 -2.88 10.81
N LEU A 13 2.12 -2.50 10.95
CA LEU A 13 0.98 -3.18 10.32
C LEU A 13 0.39 -2.27 9.23
N CYS A 14 -0.34 -2.86 8.29
CA CYS A 14 -1.12 -2.08 7.34
C CYS A 14 -2.47 -2.72 7.02
N SER A 15 -3.38 -1.95 6.43
CA SER A 15 -4.63 -2.47 5.89
C SER A 15 -4.36 -3.52 4.80
N SER A 16 -5.11 -4.61 4.82
CA SER A 16 -5.12 -5.60 3.75
C SER A 16 -5.54 -4.95 2.42
N LEU A 17 -4.81 -5.23 1.35
CA LEU A 17 -5.17 -4.82 0.00
C LEU A 17 -5.95 -5.94 -0.73
N PRO A 18 -6.87 -5.61 -1.65
CA PRO A 18 -7.48 -6.59 -2.54
C PRO A 18 -6.39 -7.27 -3.39
N LYS A 19 -6.50 -8.59 -3.58
CA LYS A 19 -5.50 -9.34 -4.37
C LYS A 19 -5.47 -8.96 -5.85
N HIS A 20 -6.59 -8.46 -6.40
CA HIS A 20 -6.69 -7.97 -7.77
C HIS A 20 -7.61 -6.76 -7.83
N TRP A 21 -7.09 -5.63 -8.33
CA TRP A 21 -7.83 -4.38 -8.39
C TRP A 21 -7.73 -3.67 -9.75
N ARG A 22 -8.70 -2.79 -10.00
CA ARG A 22 -8.77 -1.96 -11.19
C ARG A 22 -7.88 -0.72 -11.00
N CYS A 23 -7.06 -0.42 -12.00
CA CYS A 23 -6.21 0.78 -11.97
C CYS A 23 -7.05 2.06 -11.84
N ASN A 24 -6.53 3.03 -11.09
CA ASN A 24 -7.12 4.33 -10.79
C ASN A 24 -8.53 4.28 -10.16
N LYS A 25 -8.97 3.12 -9.67
CA LYS A 25 -10.21 2.97 -8.91
C LYS A 25 -9.89 3.08 -7.41
N THR A 26 -10.70 3.86 -6.69
CA THR A 26 -10.71 3.90 -5.22
C THR A 26 -10.70 2.50 -4.64
N LEU A 27 -9.86 2.27 -3.63
CA LEU A 27 -9.80 0.99 -2.91
C LEU A 27 -11.12 0.71 -2.19
N PRO A 28 -11.48 -0.57 -1.99
CA PRO A 28 -12.74 -0.91 -1.32
C PRO A 28 -12.75 -0.50 0.16
N GLN A 29 -11.57 -0.29 0.76
CA GLN A 29 -11.35 0.20 2.10
C GLN A 29 -10.14 1.15 2.08
N PRO A 30 -10.11 2.19 2.93
CA PRO A 30 -8.94 3.05 3.05
C PRO A 30 -7.69 2.27 3.43
N PHE A 31 -6.55 2.63 2.85
CA PHE A 31 -5.26 2.08 3.25
C PHE A 31 -4.73 2.86 4.45
N THR A 32 -4.40 2.17 5.54
CA THR A 32 -3.84 2.77 6.75
C THR A 32 -2.61 1.99 7.18
N VAL A 33 -1.56 2.68 7.59
CA VAL A 33 -0.36 2.11 8.21
C VAL A 33 -0.43 2.37 9.71
N PHE A 34 -0.11 1.37 10.53
CA PHE A 34 -0.14 1.46 11.99
C PHE A 34 1.24 1.17 12.54
N ALA A 35 1.72 2.03 13.44
CA ALA A 35 2.90 1.78 14.26
C ALA A 35 2.47 1.13 15.58
N LEU A 36 3.11 0.01 15.92
CA LEU A 36 2.84 -0.73 17.17
C LEU A 36 3.63 -0.16 18.36
N GLY A 37 4.71 0.57 18.08
CA GLY A 37 5.53 1.24 19.08
C GLY A 37 5.22 2.74 19.19
N ASN A 38 5.82 3.37 20.21
CA ASN A 38 5.74 4.82 20.43
C ASN A 38 6.91 5.57 19.76
N ASP A 39 7.62 4.92 18.84
CA ASP A 39 8.84 5.39 18.18
C ASP A 39 8.59 6.20 16.91
N VAL A 40 7.33 6.32 16.47
CA VAL A 40 6.93 7.17 15.35
C VAL A 40 6.09 8.34 15.88
N PRO A 41 6.67 9.55 15.99
CA PRO A 41 5.93 10.74 16.40
C PRO A 41 4.82 11.13 15.42
N ASP A 42 3.83 11.84 15.94
CA ASP A 42 2.84 12.55 15.12
C ASP A 42 3.54 13.54 14.17
N GLY A 43 2.98 13.72 12.97
CA GLY A 43 3.54 14.61 11.96
C GLY A 43 4.57 13.94 11.02
N VAL A 44 5.08 12.75 11.36
CA VAL A 44 5.98 12.00 10.48
C VAL A 44 5.26 11.61 9.20
N LEU A 45 5.88 11.88 8.05
CA LEU A 45 5.34 11.47 6.76
C LEU A 45 5.53 9.97 6.54
N VAL A 46 4.50 9.35 5.99
CA VAL A 46 4.50 7.96 5.55
C VAL A 46 4.20 7.93 4.06
N THR A 47 5.10 7.34 3.28
CA THR A 47 4.93 7.20 1.82
C THR A 47 4.79 5.74 1.43
N VAL A 48 4.05 5.51 0.35
CA VAL A 48 3.85 4.19 -0.24
C VAL A 48 4.43 4.19 -1.65
N MET A 49 5.20 3.16 -1.97
CA MET A 49 5.70 2.88 -3.31
C MET A 49 5.23 1.48 -3.73
N ALA A 50 5.07 1.26 -5.03
CA ALA A 50 4.69 -0.04 -5.56
C ALA A 50 5.58 -0.39 -6.75
N GLY A 51 6.07 -1.62 -6.79
CA GLY A 51 6.97 -2.04 -7.87
C GLY A 51 7.09 -3.55 -8.02
N ASN A 52 7.58 -3.96 -9.18
CA ASN A 52 8.03 -5.31 -9.52
C ASN A 52 8.94 -5.29 -10.76
N GLU A 53 9.27 -6.46 -11.31
CA GLU A 53 10.13 -6.61 -12.49
C GLU A 53 9.61 -5.93 -13.76
N GLU A 54 8.29 -5.84 -13.98
CA GLU A 54 7.72 -5.21 -15.18
C GLU A 54 7.56 -3.69 -15.02
N ASN A 55 7.39 -3.24 -13.78
CA ASN A 55 7.20 -1.85 -13.47
C ASN A 55 7.86 -1.57 -12.13
N SER A 56 9.11 -1.10 -12.18
CA SER A 56 9.97 -0.93 -11.01
C SER A 56 9.45 0.14 -10.05
N SER A 57 8.74 1.15 -10.56
CA SER A 57 8.12 2.20 -9.77
C SER A 57 6.80 2.62 -10.42
N ALA A 58 5.72 2.01 -9.95
CA ALA A 58 4.39 2.25 -10.48
C ALA A 58 3.84 3.60 -10.04
N GLU A 59 3.17 4.29 -10.96
CA GLU A 59 2.44 5.51 -10.63
C GLU A 59 1.32 5.24 -9.62
N LEU A 60 1.30 6.03 -8.55
CA LEU A 60 0.29 6.02 -7.50
C LEU A 60 -0.31 7.42 -7.36
N ARG A 61 -1.54 7.50 -6.82
CA ARG A 61 -2.15 8.76 -6.39
C ARG A 61 -2.41 8.72 -4.90
N ASN A 62 -2.21 9.86 -4.23
CA ASN A 62 -2.38 10.01 -2.79
C ASN A 62 -1.54 9.00 -2.00
N ALA A 63 -0.29 8.81 -2.43
CA ALA A 63 0.67 7.85 -1.86
C ALA A 63 1.48 8.41 -0.69
N THR A 64 0.95 9.43 -0.02
CA THR A 64 1.56 10.05 1.14
C THR A 64 0.48 10.34 2.17
N ALA A 65 0.76 10.01 3.42
CA ALA A 65 -0.06 10.32 4.57
C ALA A 65 0.84 10.80 5.72
N THR A 66 0.22 11.30 6.78
CA THR A 66 0.93 11.75 7.99
C THR A 66 0.55 10.84 9.14
N MET A 67 1.54 10.41 9.93
CA MET A 67 1.34 9.68 11.16
C MET A 67 0.62 10.58 12.17
N LYS A 68 -0.44 10.05 12.78
CA LYS A 68 -1.19 10.70 13.86
C LYS A 68 -1.75 9.63 14.78
N GLN A 69 -1.46 9.74 16.08
CA GLN A 69 -1.91 8.80 17.11
C GLN A 69 -1.61 7.34 16.75
N GLY A 70 -0.40 7.09 16.22
CA GLY A 70 0.08 5.75 15.86
C GLY A 70 -0.45 5.20 14.54
N PHE A 71 -1.22 5.96 13.75
CA PHE A 71 -1.61 5.54 12.40
C PHE A 71 -1.46 6.63 11.33
N ALA A 72 -1.15 6.23 10.10
CA ALA A 72 -1.12 7.09 8.92
C ALA A 72 -2.21 6.65 7.93
N HIS A 73 -3.25 7.46 7.82
CA HIS A 73 -4.43 7.19 7.00
C HIS A 73 -4.29 7.81 5.60
N PHE A 74 -4.29 6.97 4.55
CA PHE A 74 -4.15 7.44 3.18
C PHE A 74 -5.52 7.77 2.60
N ASN A 75 -5.74 9.05 2.33
CA ASN A 75 -6.98 9.55 1.76
C ASN A 75 -7.07 9.17 0.27
N ASP A 76 -7.85 8.13 -0.03
CA ASP A 76 -8.09 7.64 -1.40
C ASP A 76 -6.80 7.27 -2.15
N LEU A 77 -5.93 6.45 -1.53
CA LEU A 77 -4.79 5.84 -2.21
C LEU A 77 -5.26 5.08 -3.46
N ARG A 78 -4.63 5.33 -4.61
CA ARG A 78 -4.91 4.60 -5.86
C ARG A 78 -3.65 4.12 -6.55
N PHE A 79 -3.77 2.94 -7.15
CA PHE A 79 -2.77 2.37 -8.05
C PHE A 79 -3.09 2.74 -9.49
N VAL A 80 -2.27 3.56 -10.14
CA VAL A 80 -2.48 3.96 -11.55
C VAL A 80 -1.68 3.04 -12.48
N GLY A 81 -0.41 2.80 -12.15
CA GLY A 81 0.45 1.86 -12.86
C GLY A 81 -0.10 0.42 -12.78
N ARG A 82 0.08 -0.35 -13.86
CA ARG A 82 -0.32 -1.76 -13.95
C ARG A 82 0.84 -2.65 -13.53
N SER A 83 0.52 -3.79 -12.90
CA SER A 83 1.53 -4.71 -12.35
C SER A 83 1.99 -5.79 -13.32
N GLY A 84 1.40 -5.88 -14.51
CA GLY A 84 1.69 -6.94 -15.48
C GLY A 84 0.72 -8.11 -15.45
N ARG A 85 0.72 -8.93 -16.52
CA ARG A 85 -0.19 -10.08 -16.65
C ARG A 85 0.19 -11.16 -15.63
N GLY A 86 -0.70 -11.43 -14.69
CA GLY A 86 -0.48 -12.46 -13.66
C GLY A 86 0.53 -12.06 -12.56
N LYS A 87 1.09 -10.85 -12.63
CA LYS A 87 2.08 -10.35 -11.67
C LYS A 87 1.44 -9.41 -10.66
N SER A 88 2.01 -9.37 -9.46
CA SER A 88 1.58 -8.47 -8.37
C SER A 88 2.67 -7.47 -8.06
N PHE A 89 2.29 -6.32 -7.53
CA PHE A 89 3.23 -5.40 -6.93
C PHE A 89 3.67 -5.86 -5.55
N THR A 90 4.93 -5.60 -5.25
CA THR A 90 5.42 -5.47 -3.89
C THR A 90 5.25 -4.01 -3.47
N ILE A 91 4.80 -3.78 -2.24
CA ILE A 91 4.57 -2.45 -1.69
C ILE A 91 5.68 -2.14 -0.70
N SER A 92 6.31 -0.98 -0.82
CA SER A 92 7.26 -0.45 0.15
C SER A 92 6.62 0.73 0.87
N ILE A 93 6.59 0.66 2.20
CA ILE A 93 6.07 1.67 3.12
C ILE A 93 7.29 2.33 3.75
N ASN A 94 7.50 3.62 3.50
CA ASN A 94 8.57 4.39 4.13
C ASN A 94 7.97 5.29 5.21
N VAL A 95 8.38 5.09 6.46
CA VAL A 95 8.09 5.99 7.57
C VAL A 95 9.32 6.88 7.76
N LEU A 96 9.16 8.18 7.49
CA LEU A 96 10.26 9.14 7.39
C LEU A 96 10.73 9.68 8.75
N THR A 97 10.95 8.80 9.72
CA THR A 97 11.66 9.09 10.96
C THR A 97 13.16 9.31 10.71
N SER A 98 13.92 9.62 11.76
CA SER A 98 15.38 9.67 11.73
C SER A 98 15.94 8.71 12.80
N PRO A 99 16.48 7.53 12.43
CA PRO A 99 16.64 7.02 11.05
C PRO A 99 15.29 6.61 10.41
N PRO A 100 15.20 6.58 9.06
CA PRO A 100 13.98 6.13 8.37
C PRO A 100 13.69 4.65 8.61
N GLN A 101 12.42 4.30 8.75
CA GLN A 101 11.97 2.91 8.82
C GLN A 101 11.30 2.51 7.50
N ILE A 102 11.63 1.33 7.00
CA ILE A 102 11.07 0.79 5.75
C ILE A 102 10.44 -0.55 6.08
N ALA A 103 9.22 -0.76 5.58
CA ALA A 103 8.52 -2.02 5.65
C ALA A 103 7.97 -2.41 4.29
N THR A 104 7.88 -3.70 4.03
CA THR A 104 7.50 -4.25 2.73
C THR A 104 6.34 -5.23 2.86
N LEU A 105 5.43 -5.18 1.87
CA LEU A 105 4.39 -6.18 1.68
C LEU A 105 4.59 -6.85 0.31
N GLN A 106 5.10 -8.07 0.33
CA GLN A 106 5.38 -8.84 -0.87
C GLN A 106 4.09 -9.31 -1.55
N ARG A 107 4.05 -9.25 -2.88
CA ARG A 107 2.92 -9.75 -3.71
C ARG A 107 1.56 -9.24 -3.21
N ALA A 108 1.49 -7.97 -2.84
CA ALA A 108 0.36 -7.36 -2.16
C ALA A 108 -0.89 -7.29 -3.04
N ILE A 109 -0.73 -6.80 -4.28
CA ILE A 109 -1.85 -6.45 -5.15
C ILE A 109 -1.48 -6.60 -6.63
N LYS A 110 -2.35 -7.26 -7.40
CA LYS A 110 -2.31 -7.22 -8.87
C LYS A 110 -3.19 -6.09 -9.37
N VAL A 111 -2.67 -5.24 -10.25
CA VAL A 111 -3.37 -4.07 -10.78
C VAL A 111 -3.50 -4.18 -12.30
N THR A 112 -4.74 -4.19 -12.80
CA THR A 112 -5.02 -4.26 -14.24
C THR A 112 -6.11 -3.26 -14.63
N VAL A 113 -6.36 -3.12 -15.93
CA VAL A 113 -7.39 -2.20 -16.48
C VAL A 113 -8.79 -2.55 -15.98
N ASP A 114 -9.14 -3.83 -15.98
CA ASP A 114 -10.48 -4.28 -15.57
C ASP A 114 -10.59 -4.53 -14.06
N GLY A 115 -9.48 -4.89 -13.40
CA GLY A 115 -9.52 -5.48 -12.06
C GLY A 115 -10.21 -6.85 -12.06
N GLN A 116 -10.82 -7.21 -10.93
CA GLN A 116 -11.64 -8.41 -10.81
C GLN A 116 -12.92 -8.23 -11.64
N ARG A 117 -13.16 -9.13 -12.59
CA ARG A 117 -14.30 -9.11 -13.51
C ARG A 117 -15.01 -10.46 -13.54
N GLN A 118 -16.33 -10.46 -13.77
CA GLN A 118 -17.05 -11.72 -14.01
C GLN A 118 -16.57 -12.37 -15.32
N PRO A 119 -16.66 -13.72 -15.44
CA PRO A 119 -16.43 -14.40 -16.71
C PRO A 119 -17.32 -13.81 -17.79
N ARG A 120 -16.77 -13.65 -19.00
CA ARG A 120 -17.59 -13.29 -20.17
C ARG A 120 -18.40 -14.54 -20.56
N ARG A 121 -19.68 -14.36 -20.86
CA ARG A 121 -20.52 -15.40 -21.46
C ARG A 121 -20.05 -15.70 -22.88
#